data_AF-A0A7S0DQK1-F1
#
_entry.id   AF-A0A7S0DQK1-F1
#
_cell.length_a   1.000
_cell.length_b   1.000
_cell.length_c   1.000
_cell.angle_alpha   90.00
_cell.angle_beta   90.00
_cell.angle_gamma   90.00
#
_symmetry.space_group_name_H-M   'P 1'
#
loop_
_entity.id
_entity.type
_entity.pdbx_description
1 polymer ?
#
loop_
_entity_poly.entity_id
_entity_poly.type
_entity_poly.pdbx_seq_one_letter_code
_entity_poly.pdbx_strand_id
1 'polypeptide(L)'
;AASCDTGKTRREAGTSPVLEVQQKTMQLTRLALRSSRSFSKFSRKNRYGQYSLLSTSTTGNKLQRQSKSSAVPMAKMSTTVPPEDAISSRQTELVGKRFKLTAEVIASKIFWAGFGWQGSSIIADQMGFTAESMNFALTTGVGEACAVVTGHTLFYLAKGSSFKQEIATALWLGTGTFCSGTAWQPVVNALVTLTNNNFPMTGAGTMVICGSAFYVGLRLGRIIWGETFSMPIAKRDYENLLSDAGLSVAIGGATGIFVACDPSMAMNIFASGIGVLDTDSNIVGMCKAGIATSLGYGMVQSWQNFFPKGRNWMDLYLK
;
A
#
# COMPACT_ATOMS: atom_id res chain seq x y z
N ALA A 1 21.69 69.88 34.20
CA ALA A 1 22.29 68.53 34.22
C ALA A 1 21.16 67.51 34.17
N ALA A 2 20.91 66.91 33.01
CA ALA A 2 19.92 65.84 32.85
C ALA A 2 20.56 64.78 31.95
N SER A 3 20.84 63.62 32.54
CA SER A 3 21.47 62.47 31.90
C SER A 3 20.38 61.63 31.23
N CYS A 4 20.46 61.47 29.91
CA CYS A 4 19.56 60.64 29.12
C CYS A 4 20.15 59.23 29.02
N ASP A 5 19.51 58.26 29.64
CA ASP A 5 19.91 56.84 29.67
C ASP A 5 19.16 56.07 28.57
N THR A 6 19.87 55.67 27.52
CA THR A 6 19.31 54.92 26.39
C THR A 6 19.39 53.43 26.66
N GLY A 7 18.30 52.88 27.20
CA GLY A 7 18.10 51.44 27.41
C GLY A 7 18.15 50.64 26.10
N LYS A 8 19.18 49.81 25.96
CA LYS A 8 19.44 48.94 24.81
C LYS A 8 18.77 47.58 25.03
N THR A 9 17.56 47.38 24.51
CA THR A 9 16.84 46.10 24.59
C THR A 9 17.46 45.07 23.63
N ARG A 10 18.03 44.02 24.23
CA ARG A 10 18.62 42.86 23.55
C ARG A 10 17.50 41.99 22.97
N ARG A 11 17.24 42.07 21.66
CA ARG A 11 16.32 41.15 20.97
C ARG A 11 16.98 39.77 20.90
N GLU A 12 16.40 38.79 21.61
CA GLU A 12 16.76 37.39 21.47
C GLU A 12 16.32 36.89 20.10
N ALA A 13 17.27 36.35 19.33
CA ALA A 13 17.02 35.76 18.02
C ALA A 13 16.30 34.42 18.19
N GLY A 14 14.98 34.45 18.34
CA GLY A 14 14.15 33.26 18.29
C GLY A 14 14.25 32.63 16.90
N THR A 15 14.74 31.39 16.83
CA THR A 15 14.65 30.58 15.61
C THR A 15 13.20 30.44 15.19
N SER A 16 12.89 30.77 13.94
CA SER A 16 11.54 30.69 13.40
C SER A 16 10.96 29.28 13.62
N PRO A 17 9.71 29.14 14.11
CA PRO A 17 9.07 27.84 14.31
C PRO A 17 9.02 26.99 13.04
N VAL A 18 9.07 27.62 11.86
CA VAL A 18 9.15 26.94 10.56
C VAL A 18 10.46 26.16 10.39
N LEU A 19 11.58 26.74 10.84
CA LEU A 19 12.91 26.09 10.78
C LEU A 19 12.98 24.87 11.69
N GLU A 20 12.33 24.93 12.85
CA GLU A 20 12.30 23.80 13.79
C GLU A 20 11.53 22.60 13.22
N VAL A 21 10.37 22.87 12.59
CA VAL A 21 9.57 21.83 11.92
C VAL A 21 10.34 21.22 10.74
N GLN A 22 10.99 22.04 9.90
CA GLN A 22 11.81 21.54 8.79
C GLN A 22 12.98 20.65 9.26
N GLN A 23 13.64 21.02 10.35
CA GLN A 23 14.70 20.21 10.94
C GLN A 23 14.18 18.87 11.46
N LYS A 24 13.05 18.86 12.17
CA LYS A 24 12.43 17.63 12.69
C LYS A 24 11.98 16.70 11.55
N THR A 25 11.39 17.23 10.48
CA THR A 25 11.00 16.45 9.30
C THR A 25 12.20 15.83 8.59
N MET A 26 13.28 16.60 8.37
CA MET A 26 14.53 16.06 7.79
C MET A 26 15.16 14.96 8.64
N GLN A 27 15.09 15.06 9.96
CA GLN A 27 15.57 14.02 10.87
C GLN A 27 14.74 12.73 10.73
N LEU A 28 13.41 12.82 10.66
CA LEU A 28 12.53 11.66 10.47
C LEU A 28 12.75 10.99 9.11
N THR A 29 12.87 11.75 8.01
CA THR A 29 13.18 11.20 6.68
C THR A 29 14.53 10.48 6.67
N ARG A 30 15.56 11.02 7.34
CA ARG A 30 16.87 10.36 7.46
C ARG A 30 16.80 9.06 8.26
N LEU A 31 15.99 9.01 9.32
CA LEU A 31 15.78 7.80 10.11
C LEU A 31 15.06 6.70 9.29
N ALA A 32 14.03 7.08 8.53
CA ALA A 32 13.32 6.16 7.63
C ALA A 32 14.26 5.58 6.56
N LEU A 33 15.09 6.43 5.93
CA LEU A 33 16.07 5.99 4.93
C LEU A 33 17.18 5.09 5.52
N ARG A 34 17.61 5.34 6.77
CA ARG A 34 18.58 4.49 7.47
C ARG A 34 18.01 3.11 7.81
N SER A 35 16.75 3.05 8.22
CA SER A 35 16.00 1.80 8.42
C SER A 35 15.96 0.95 7.14
N SER A 36 15.67 1.57 6.00
CA SER A 36 15.61 0.90 4.70
C SER A 36 16.98 0.32 4.25
N ARG A 37 18.09 1.05 4.50
CA ARG A 37 19.43 0.54 4.18
C ARG A 37 19.86 -0.65 5.04
N SER A 38 19.43 -0.72 6.29
CA SER A 38 19.73 -1.86 7.18
C SER A 38 19.06 -3.15 6.69
N PHE A 39 17.83 -3.04 6.15
CA PHE A 39 17.10 -4.17 5.54
C PHE A 39 17.82 -4.77 4.33
N SER A 40 18.52 -3.95 3.53
CA SER A 40 19.24 -4.43 2.34
C SER A 40 20.43 -5.34 2.66
N LYS A 41 21.08 -5.15 3.82
CA LYS A 41 22.23 -5.97 4.25
C LYS A 41 21.81 -7.31 4.84
N PHE A 42 20.60 -7.41 5.39
CA PHE A 42 20.07 -8.65 5.96
C PHE A 42 19.56 -9.63 4.90
N SER A 43 19.15 -9.12 3.72
CA SER A 43 18.59 -9.91 2.61
C SER A 43 19.57 -10.90 1.94
N ARG A 44 20.89 -10.80 2.20
CA ARG A 44 21.87 -11.72 1.59
C ARG A 44 22.08 -13.05 2.31
N LYS A 45 21.56 -13.25 3.53
CA LYS A 45 22.01 -14.38 4.39
C LYS A 45 21.07 -15.58 4.51
N ASN A 46 19.84 -15.55 4.02
CA ASN A 46 18.90 -16.69 4.11
C ASN A 46 18.34 -17.06 2.75
N ARG A 47 18.97 -18.03 2.09
CA ARG A 47 18.46 -18.59 0.82
C ARG A 47 18.67 -20.11 0.75
N TYR A 48 18.22 -20.86 1.76
CA TYR A 48 17.96 -22.30 1.65
C TYR A 48 16.86 -22.70 2.64
N GLY A 49 15.74 -23.21 2.13
CA GLY A 49 14.58 -23.61 2.94
C GLY A 49 13.34 -23.80 2.09
N GLN A 50 13.31 -24.90 1.34
CA GLN A 50 12.24 -25.34 0.46
C GLN A 50 11.15 -26.04 1.30
N TYR A 51 9.89 -25.60 1.26
CA TYR A 51 8.75 -26.43 1.66
C TYR A 51 7.54 -26.26 0.73
N SER A 52 7.10 -27.42 0.25
CA SER A 52 5.87 -27.69 -0.50
C SER A 52 4.67 -27.68 0.45
N LEU A 53 3.55 -27.06 0.07
CA LEU A 53 2.27 -27.17 0.79
C LEU A 53 1.16 -27.70 -0.12
N LEU A 54 0.89 -28.98 0.11
CA LEU A 54 -0.39 -29.70 0.12
C LEU A 54 -1.56 -29.20 -0.74
N SER A 55 -1.81 -29.97 -1.80
CA SER A 55 -3.14 -30.38 -2.22
C SER A 55 -3.66 -31.48 -1.27
N THR A 56 -4.85 -31.30 -0.70
CA THR A 56 -5.54 -32.32 0.08
C THR A 56 -6.59 -33.02 -0.78
N SER A 57 -6.31 -34.27 -1.19
CA SER A 57 -7.33 -35.26 -1.50
C SER A 57 -7.31 -36.35 -0.42
N THR A 58 -8.44 -36.52 0.26
CA THR A 58 -8.66 -37.46 1.35
C THR A 58 -8.89 -38.87 0.79
N THR A 59 -7.94 -39.78 0.95
CA THR A 59 -8.22 -41.23 1.03
C THR A 59 -7.21 -41.90 1.95
N GLY A 60 -7.70 -42.60 2.97
CA GLY A 60 -6.89 -43.20 4.03
C GLY A 60 -6.04 -44.38 3.57
N ASN A 61 -4.91 -44.57 4.24
CA ASN A 61 -4.30 -45.87 4.47
C ASN A 61 -3.34 -45.81 5.67
N LYS A 62 -3.49 -46.77 6.59
CA LYS A 62 -2.55 -47.08 7.67
C LYS A 62 -1.24 -47.57 7.04
N LEU A 63 -0.10 -46.98 7.40
CA LEU A 63 1.21 -47.54 7.05
C LEU A 63 2.18 -47.50 8.24
N GLN A 64 2.70 -48.69 8.53
CA GLN A 64 3.78 -49.01 9.46
C GLN A 64 5.04 -48.21 9.14
N ARG A 65 5.65 -47.66 10.19
CA ARG A 65 6.92 -46.95 10.14
C ARG A 65 8.08 -47.95 10.25
N GLN A 66 8.59 -48.43 9.12
CA GLN A 66 9.90 -49.07 9.04
C GLN A 66 10.98 -48.02 8.72
N SER A 67 11.91 -47.86 9.65
CA SER A 67 13.12 -47.06 9.52
C SER A 67 14.16 -47.82 8.71
N LYS A 68 14.29 -47.52 7.41
CA LYS A 68 15.45 -47.89 6.60
C LYS A 68 16.18 -46.62 6.16
N SER A 69 17.43 -46.51 6.58
CA SER A 69 18.41 -45.51 6.13
C SER A 69 18.74 -45.78 4.67
N SER A 70 18.11 -45.04 3.75
CA SER A 70 18.49 -45.01 2.34
C SER A 70 19.45 -43.86 2.09
N ALA A 71 20.68 -44.19 1.69
CA ALA A 71 21.62 -43.24 1.11
C ALA A 71 20.97 -42.57 -0.12
N VAL A 72 20.93 -41.24 -0.13
CA VAL A 72 20.37 -40.46 -1.23
C VAL A 72 21.35 -40.51 -2.40
N PRO A 73 20.98 -41.11 -3.56
CA PRO A 73 21.82 -41.07 -4.73
C PRO A 73 21.95 -39.61 -5.20
N MET A 74 23.19 -39.13 -5.33
CA MET A 74 23.46 -37.83 -5.93
C MET A 74 22.95 -37.82 -7.37
N ALA A 75 21.79 -37.20 -7.57
CA ALA A 75 21.23 -36.98 -8.89
C ALA A 75 22.25 -36.17 -9.73
N LYS A 76 22.66 -36.73 -10.87
CA LYS A 76 23.44 -36.02 -11.89
C LYS A 76 22.66 -34.74 -12.26
N MET A 77 23.19 -33.58 -11.87
CA MET A 77 22.69 -32.28 -12.32
C MET A 77 22.86 -32.21 -13.84
N SER A 78 21.76 -32.32 -14.58
CA SER A 78 21.74 -32.07 -16.01
C SER A 78 22.06 -30.59 -16.25
N THR A 79 23.20 -30.30 -16.86
CA THR A 79 23.68 -28.95 -17.21
C THR A 79 23.08 -28.41 -18.51
N THR A 80 21.96 -28.97 -18.96
CA THR A 80 21.22 -28.46 -20.11
C THR A 80 20.58 -27.13 -19.75
N VAL A 81 21.27 -26.03 -20.07
CA VAL A 81 20.71 -24.67 -20.06
C VAL A 81 19.54 -24.66 -21.04
N PRO A 82 18.31 -24.37 -20.59
CA PRO A 82 17.18 -24.27 -21.50
C PRO A 82 17.45 -23.18 -22.54
N PRO A 83 17.03 -23.38 -23.81
CA PRO A 83 17.22 -22.39 -24.86
C PRO A 83 16.64 -21.04 -24.45
N GLU A 84 17.32 -19.95 -24.82
CA GLU A 84 16.99 -18.57 -24.45
C GLU A 84 15.53 -18.21 -24.78
N ASP A 85 15.01 -18.75 -25.88
CA ASP A 85 13.61 -18.60 -26.33
C ASP A 85 12.58 -19.19 -25.34
N ALA A 86 12.93 -20.25 -24.63
CA ALA A 86 12.07 -20.86 -23.62
C ALA A 86 11.98 -20.01 -22.34
N ILE A 87 12.95 -19.13 -22.08
CA ILE A 87 12.94 -18.21 -20.94
C ILE A 87 12.05 -17.00 -21.25
N SER A 88 12.16 -16.45 -22.47
CA SER A 88 11.37 -15.29 -22.92
C SER A 88 9.86 -15.56 -22.96
N SER A 89 9.46 -16.72 -23.50
CA SER A 89 8.05 -17.13 -23.60
C SER A 89 7.38 -17.26 -22.22
N ARG A 90 8.05 -17.91 -21.25
CA ARG A 90 7.54 -18.06 -19.88
C ARG A 90 7.39 -16.73 -19.15
N GLN A 91 8.33 -15.80 -19.35
CA GLN A 91 8.25 -14.48 -18.75
C GLN A 91 7.08 -13.67 -19.33
N THR A 92 6.85 -13.76 -20.64
CA THR A 92 5.73 -13.09 -21.31
C THR A 92 4.37 -13.59 -20.79
N GLU A 93 4.21 -14.91 -20.65
CA GLU A 93 3.00 -15.51 -20.07
C GLU A 93 2.77 -15.03 -18.62
N LEU A 94 3.83 -15.01 -17.80
CA LEU A 94 3.77 -14.54 -16.42
C LEU A 94 3.35 -13.06 -16.33
N VAL A 95 3.93 -12.20 -17.17
CA VAL A 95 3.57 -10.77 -17.24
C VAL A 95 2.08 -10.62 -17.58
N GLY A 96 1.58 -11.38 -18.56
CA GLY A 96 0.15 -11.39 -18.90
C GLY A 96 -0.76 -11.77 -17.73
N LYS A 97 -0.40 -12.83 -16.97
CA LYS A 97 -1.14 -13.24 -15.77
C LYS A 97 -1.15 -12.15 -14.69
N ARG A 98 -0.03 -11.45 -14.49
CA ARG A 98 0.06 -10.33 -13.53
C ARG A 98 -0.77 -9.13 -13.94
N PHE A 99 -0.82 -8.77 -15.22
CA PHE A 99 -1.70 -7.70 -15.70
C PHE A 99 -3.18 -8.05 -15.52
N LYS A 100 -3.56 -9.30 -15.78
CA LYS A 100 -4.93 -9.77 -15.47
C LYS A 100 -5.25 -9.61 -13.98
N LEU A 101 -4.35 -10.06 -13.09
CA LEU A 101 -4.53 -9.90 -11.64
C LEU A 101 -4.53 -8.42 -11.21
N THR A 102 -3.75 -7.57 -11.87
CA THR A 102 -3.75 -6.11 -11.67
C THR A 102 -5.12 -5.52 -11.94
N ALA A 103 -5.74 -5.87 -13.07
CA ALA A 103 -7.08 -5.43 -13.42
C ALA A 103 -8.13 -5.93 -12.41
N GLU A 104 -8.02 -7.19 -11.97
CA GLU A 104 -8.90 -7.72 -10.91
C GLU A 104 -8.74 -6.96 -9.59
N VAL A 105 -7.52 -6.61 -9.19
CA VAL A 105 -7.28 -5.82 -7.97
C VAL A 105 -7.83 -4.40 -8.13
N ILE A 106 -7.68 -3.77 -9.30
CA ILE A 106 -8.25 -2.45 -9.55
C ILE A 106 -9.77 -2.47 -9.37
N ALA A 107 -10.45 -3.40 -10.06
CA ALA A 107 -11.91 -3.50 -10.05
C ALA A 107 -12.49 -3.93 -8.70
N SER A 108 -11.80 -4.82 -7.99
CA SER A 108 -12.29 -5.37 -6.71
C SER A 108 -12.05 -4.44 -5.53
N LYS A 109 -10.98 -3.64 -5.50
CA LYS A 109 -10.63 -2.88 -4.28
C LYS A 109 -10.05 -1.50 -4.49
N ILE A 110 -9.18 -1.27 -5.47
CA ILE A 110 -8.47 0.03 -5.57
C ILE A 110 -9.40 1.17 -5.97
N PHE A 111 -10.30 0.92 -6.92
CA PHE A 111 -11.33 1.89 -7.28
C PHE A 111 -12.20 2.24 -6.07
N TRP A 112 -12.66 1.21 -5.36
CA TRP A 112 -13.53 1.37 -4.19
C TRP A 112 -12.84 2.09 -3.03
N ALA A 113 -11.52 1.96 -2.88
CA ALA A 113 -10.77 2.72 -1.88
C ALA A 113 -10.93 4.24 -2.10
N GLY A 114 -10.59 4.74 -3.29
CA GLY A 114 -10.73 6.17 -3.61
C GLY A 114 -12.19 6.63 -3.57
N PHE A 115 -13.11 5.82 -4.11
CA PHE A 115 -14.55 6.09 -4.09
C PHE A 115 -15.10 6.20 -2.65
N GLY A 116 -14.74 5.26 -1.78
CA GLY A 116 -15.18 5.22 -0.39
C GLY A 116 -14.58 6.34 0.45
N TRP A 117 -13.30 6.64 0.25
CA TRP A 117 -12.64 7.75 0.93
C TRP A 117 -13.35 9.08 0.62
N GLN A 118 -13.60 9.35 -0.67
CA GLN A 118 -14.29 10.57 -1.11
C GLN A 118 -15.76 10.59 -0.68
N GLY A 119 -16.43 9.44 -0.65
CA GLY A 119 -17.79 9.35 -0.12
C GLY A 119 -17.85 9.74 1.36
N SER A 120 -16.89 9.26 2.14
CA SER A 120 -16.81 9.56 3.57
C SER A 120 -16.28 10.96 3.88
N SER A 121 -15.54 11.61 2.98
CA SER A 121 -15.16 13.02 3.16
C SER A 121 -16.39 13.94 3.08
N ILE A 122 -17.33 13.64 2.17
CA ILE A 122 -18.61 14.34 2.07
C ILE A 122 -19.43 14.15 3.35
N ILE A 123 -19.49 12.92 3.89
CA ILE A 123 -20.18 12.65 5.16
C ILE A 123 -19.51 13.42 6.31
N ALA A 124 -18.18 13.42 6.38
CA ALA A 124 -17.43 14.13 7.41
C ALA A 124 -17.70 15.65 7.36
N ASP A 125 -17.74 16.23 6.16
CA ASP A 125 -18.08 17.64 5.96
C ASP A 125 -19.51 17.96 6.42
N GLN A 126 -20.49 17.10 6.08
CA GLN A 126 -21.87 17.23 6.57
C GLN A 126 -22.00 17.10 8.10
N MET A 127 -21.06 16.41 8.75
CA MET A 127 -20.96 16.33 10.21
C MET A 127 -20.25 17.56 10.83
N GLY A 128 -19.81 18.51 10.01
CA GLY A 128 -19.09 19.71 10.45
C GLY A 128 -17.62 19.46 10.81
N PHE A 129 -17.03 18.36 10.36
CA PHE A 129 -15.61 18.10 10.58
C PHE A 129 -14.77 18.83 9.53
N THR A 130 -13.82 19.65 9.98
CA THR A 130 -12.87 20.30 9.07
C THR A 130 -11.84 19.28 8.57
N ALA A 131 -11.29 19.52 7.37
CA ALA A 131 -10.29 18.63 6.75
C ALA A 131 -9.00 18.49 7.59
N GLU A 132 -8.72 19.41 8.51
CA GLU A 132 -7.56 19.36 9.41
C GLU A 132 -7.82 18.54 10.68
N SER A 133 -9.07 18.14 10.92
CA SER A 133 -9.45 17.45 12.14
C SER A 133 -9.11 15.95 12.10
N MET A 134 -8.78 15.40 13.28
CA MET A 134 -8.60 13.96 13.43
C MET A 134 -9.89 13.19 13.11
N ASN A 135 -11.05 13.77 13.40
CA ASN A 135 -12.35 13.14 13.12
C ASN A 135 -12.60 12.98 11.63
N PHE A 136 -12.23 13.98 10.82
CA PHE A 136 -12.28 13.86 9.36
C PHE A 136 -11.39 12.72 8.87
N ALA A 137 -10.13 12.70 9.30
CA ALA A 137 -9.16 11.66 8.93
C ALA A 137 -9.63 10.24 9.33
N LEU A 138 -10.16 10.07 10.54
CA LEU A 138 -10.71 8.79 10.98
C LEU A 138 -11.93 8.38 10.14
N THR A 139 -12.84 9.32 9.87
CA THR A 139 -14.07 9.06 9.11
C THR A 139 -13.76 8.61 7.68
N THR A 140 -12.83 9.29 6.99
CA THR A 140 -12.43 8.93 5.64
C THR A 140 -11.67 7.60 5.59
N GLY A 141 -10.82 7.31 6.58
CA GLY A 141 -10.17 6.00 6.71
C GLY A 141 -11.16 4.85 6.95
N VAL A 142 -12.19 5.05 7.79
CA VAL A 142 -13.28 4.08 7.96
C VAL A 142 -14.02 3.88 6.64
N GLY A 143 -14.34 4.96 5.93
CA GLY A 143 -14.97 4.93 4.61
C GLY A 143 -14.22 4.08 3.59
N GLU A 144 -12.92 4.35 3.45
CA GLU A 144 -12.03 3.62 2.56
C GLU A 144 -11.99 2.12 2.90
N ALA A 145 -11.83 1.79 4.19
CA ALA A 145 -11.81 0.41 4.66
C ALA A 145 -13.11 -0.34 4.38
N CYS A 146 -14.26 0.27 4.69
CA CYS A 146 -15.57 -0.30 4.42
C CYS A 146 -15.78 -0.53 2.92
N ALA A 147 -15.46 0.45 2.08
CA ALA A 147 -15.62 0.33 0.64
C ALA A 147 -14.72 -0.76 0.04
N VAL A 148 -13.48 -0.91 0.52
CA VAL A 148 -12.57 -1.99 0.12
C VAL A 148 -13.10 -3.36 0.53
N VAL A 149 -13.60 -3.48 1.77
CA VAL A 149 -14.17 -4.75 2.27
C VAL A 149 -15.37 -5.14 1.43
N THR A 150 -16.29 -4.20 1.20
CA THR A 150 -17.51 -4.43 0.42
C THR A 150 -17.18 -4.73 -1.04
N GLY A 151 -16.35 -3.91 -1.69
CA GLY A 151 -15.94 -4.09 -3.08
C GLY A 151 -15.26 -5.43 -3.34
N HIS A 152 -14.29 -5.81 -2.50
CA HIS A 152 -13.57 -7.07 -2.63
C HIS A 152 -14.53 -8.26 -2.48
N THR A 153 -15.35 -8.21 -1.43
CA THR A 153 -16.30 -9.28 -1.12
C THR A 153 -17.32 -9.47 -2.24
N LEU A 154 -17.97 -8.39 -2.68
CA LEU A 154 -18.97 -8.45 -3.75
C LEU A 154 -18.36 -8.94 -5.07
N PHE A 155 -17.17 -8.46 -5.43
CA PHE A 155 -16.50 -8.86 -6.66
C PHE A 155 -16.21 -10.37 -6.69
N TYR A 156 -15.64 -10.93 -5.63
CA TYR A 156 -15.29 -12.35 -5.60
C TYR A 156 -16.51 -13.26 -5.36
N LEU A 157 -17.55 -12.78 -4.65
CA LEU A 157 -18.84 -13.47 -4.60
C LEU A 157 -19.46 -13.60 -6.00
N ALA A 158 -19.44 -12.52 -6.79
CA ALA A 158 -19.93 -12.56 -8.18
C ALA A 158 -19.11 -13.51 -9.07
N LYS A 159 -17.83 -13.76 -8.74
CA LYS A 159 -16.98 -14.77 -9.37
C LYS A 159 -17.19 -16.20 -8.83
N GLY A 160 -18.12 -16.40 -7.90
CA GLY A 160 -18.44 -17.71 -7.32
C GLY A 160 -17.48 -18.17 -6.21
N SER A 161 -16.69 -17.27 -5.62
CA SER A 161 -15.80 -17.60 -4.49
C SER A 161 -16.55 -17.72 -3.16
N SER A 162 -15.92 -18.38 -2.18
CA SER A 162 -16.52 -18.58 -0.85
C SER A 162 -16.49 -17.30 -0.02
N PHE A 163 -17.67 -16.83 0.43
CA PHE A 163 -17.78 -15.66 1.32
C PHE A 163 -16.81 -15.70 2.50
N LYS A 164 -16.67 -16.87 3.15
CA LYS A 164 -15.85 -17.04 4.36
C LYS A 164 -14.35 -16.82 4.09
N GLN A 165 -13.86 -17.19 2.91
CA GLN A 165 -12.46 -16.98 2.54
C GLN A 165 -12.22 -15.53 2.13
N GLU A 166 -13.16 -14.96 1.37
CA GLU A 166 -13.03 -13.60 0.86
C GLU A 166 -13.15 -12.55 1.96
N ILE A 167 -14.06 -12.73 2.93
CA ILE A 167 -14.23 -11.77 4.02
C ILE A 167 -12.97 -11.67 4.90
N ALA A 168 -12.26 -12.79 5.13
CA ALA A 168 -11.01 -12.79 5.89
C ALA A 168 -9.92 -11.97 5.18
N THR A 169 -9.77 -12.16 3.87
CA THR A 169 -8.85 -11.37 3.05
C THR A 169 -9.26 -9.90 3.00
N ALA A 170 -10.56 -9.64 2.85
CA ALA A 170 -11.13 -8.30 2.79
C ALA A 170 -10.88 -7.51 4.08
N LEU A 171 -11.14 -8.10 5.26
CA LEU A 171 -10.89 -7.47 6.57
C LEU A 171 -9.40 -7.16 6.80
N TRP A 172 -8.54 -8.10 6.41
CA TRP A 172 -7.09 -7.89 6.47
C TRP A 172 -6.65 -6.71 5.61
N LEU A 173 -7.09 -6.65 4.35
CA LEU A 173 -6.79 -5.54 3.44
C LEU A 173 -7.41 -4.22 3.93
N GLY A 174 -8.64 -4.28 4.46
CA GLY A 174 -9.35 -3.15 5.05
C GLY A 174 -8.59 -2.51 6.22
N THR A 175 -7.80 -3.29 6.96
CA THR A 175 -6.93 -2.74 8.02
C THR A 175 -5.79 -1.91 7.44
N GLY A 176 -5.21 -2.37 6.33
CA GLY A 176 -4.20 -1.61 5.58
C GLY A 176 -4.77 -0.29 5.07
N THR A 177 -5.92 -0.35 4.39
CA THR A 177 -6.55 0.85 3.81
C THR A 177 -7.10 1.80 4.86
N PHE A 178 -7.60 1.31 5.99
CA PHE A 178 -7.94 2.17 7.14
C PHE A 178 -6.75 3.03 7.56
N CYS A 179 -5.59 2.41 7.83
CA CYS A 179 -4.39 3.14 8.25
C CYS A 179 -3.90 4.13 7.19
N SER A 180 -3.93 3.73 5.91
CA SER A 180 -3.54 4.59 4.79
C SER A 180 -4.48 5.77 4.61
N GLY A 181 -5.79 5.52 4.57
CA GLY A 181 -6.84 6.52 4.38
C GLY A 181 -6.91 7.53 5.52
N THR A 182 -6.73 7.07 6.77
CA THR A 182 -6.61 7.97 7.93
C THR A 182 -5.34 8.82 7.88
N ALA A 183 -4.22 8.28 7.39
CA ALA A 183 -3.00 9.06 7.27
C ALA A 183 -3.07 10.12 6.14
N TRP A 184 -3.90 9.91 5.12
CA TRP A 184 -3.85 10.68 3.88
C TRP A 184 -4.05 12.18 4.07
N GLN A 185 -5.16 12.62 4.67
CA GLN A 185 -5.47 14.05 4.78
C GLN A 185 -4.42 14.82 5.62
N PRO A 186 -4.02 14.34 6.82
CA PRO A 186 -2.96 15.01 7.59
C PRO A 186 -1.63 15.09 6.83
N VAL A 187 -1.28 14.04 6.08
CA VAL A 187 -0.05 13.99 5.28
C VAL A 187 -0.09 14.99 4.13
N VAL A 188 -1.19 15.05 3.37
CA VAL A 188 -1.36 16.00 2.27
C VAL A 188 -1.30 17.43 2.79
N ASN A 189 -2.03 17.77 3.86
CA ASN A 189 -2.02 19.11 4.45
C ASN A 189 -0.59 19.54 4.85
N ALA A 190 0.15 18.66 5.50
CA ALA A 190 1.54 18.91 5.89
C ALA A 190 2.45 19.11 4.67
N LEU A 191 2.31 18.24 3.65
CA LEU A 191 3.16 18.29 2.46
C LEU A 191 2.86 19.49 1.58
N VAL A 192 1.60 19.86 1.37
CA VAL A 192 1.21 21.10 0.65
C VAL A 192 1.89 22.32 1.27
N THR A 193 1.91 22.40 2.61
CA THR A 193 2.60 23.47 3.33
C THR A 193 4.11 23.44 3.11
N LEU A 194 4.73 22.25 3.14
CA LEU A 194 6.18 22.09 3.02
C LEU A 194 6.70 22.25 1.58
N THR A 195 5.88 21.96 0.58
CA THR A 195 6.26 21.92 -0.83
C THR A 195 5.79 23.14 -1.61
N ASN A 196 5.19 24.13 -0.92
CA ASN A 196 4.52 25.28 -1.54
C ASN A 196 3.48 24.84 -2.59
N ASN A 197 2.62 23.89 -2.21
CA ASN A 197 1.53 23.38 -3.03
C ASN A 197 1.97 22.73 -4.35
N ASN A 198 3.18 22.15 -4.42
CA ASN A 198 3.69 21.51 -5.62
C ASN A 198 3.20 20.06 -5.74
N PHE A 199 2.37 19.78 -6.76
CA PHE A 199 1.74 18.47 -6.95
C PHE A 199 2.74 17.30 -6.98
N PRO A 200 3.80 17.29 -7.83
CA PRO A 200 4.74 16.17 -7.85
C PRO A 200 5.41 15.87 -6.51
N MET A 201 5.81 16.92 -5.77
CA MET A 201 6.45 16.74 -4.47
C MET A 201 5.47 16.25 -3.40
N THR A 202 4.26 16.82 -3.36
CA THR A 202 3.19 16.37 -2.45
C THR A 202 2.80 14.92 -2.76
N GLY A 203 2.52 14.60 -4.03
CA GLY A 203 2.17 13.24 -4.46
C GLY A 203 3.26 12.21 -4.12
N ALA A 204 4.53 12.53 -4.35
CA ALA A 204 5.65 11.64 -4.00
C ALA A 204 5.78 11.43 -2.48
N GLY A 205 5.62 12.49 -1.69
CA GLY A 205 5.64 12.40 -0.23
C GLY A 205 4.47 11.56 0.31
N THR A 206 3.26 11.81 -0.19
CA THR A 206 2.04 11.06 0.15
C THR A 206 2.21 9.59 -0.19
N MET A 207 2.75 9.27 -1.38
CA MET A 207 3.05 7.89 -1.78
C MET A 207 3.91 7.15 -0.76
N VAL A 208 4.99 7.78 -0.26
CA VAL A 208 5.89 7.15 0.70
C VAL A 208 5.23 6.95 2.06
N ILE A 209 4.56 7.98 2.58
CA ILE A 209 4.02 7.95 3.94
C ILE A 209 2.77 7.07 4.01
N CYS A 210 1.81 7.25 3.11
CA CYS A 210 0.58 6.44 3.08
C CYS A 210 0.87 5.00 2.69
N GLY A 211 1.78 4.74 1.74
CA GLY A 211 2.25 3.37 1.46
C GLY A 211 2.88 2.70 2.69
N SER A 212 3.63 3.45 3.50
CA SER A 212 4.19 2.94 4.76
C SER A 212 3.10 2.68 5.82
N ALA A 213 2.11 3.57 5.94
CA ALA A 213 0.98 3.40 6.84
C ALA A 213 0.15 2.17 6.44
N PHE A 214 -0.09 1.96 5.14
CA PHE A 214 -0.73 0.77 4.60
C PHE A 214 0.03 -0.50 4.98
N TYR A 215 1.35 -0.52 4.78
CA TYR A 215 2.21 -1.65 5.17
C TYR A 215 2.04 -2.01 6.65
N VAL A 216 2.14 -1.02 7.55
CA VAL A 216 1.95 -1.22 8.98
C VAL A 216 0.55 -1.78 9.26
N GLY A 217 -0.49 -1.23 8.61
CA GLY A 217 -1.86 -1.72 8.71
C GLY A 217 -2.01 -3.19 8.28
N LEU A 218 -1.36 -3.63 7.20
CA LEU A 218 -1.34 -5.04 6.80
C LEU A 218 -0.69 -5.93 7.87
N ARG A 219 0.41 -5.46 8.49
CA ARG A 219 1.08 -6.21 9.55
C ARG A 219 0.21 -6.34 10.80
N LEU A 220 -0.49 -5.27 11.18
CA LEU A 220 -1.47 -5.29 12.26
C LEU A 220 -2.64 -6.21 11.93
N GLY A 221 -3.17 -6.14 10.71
CA GLY A 221 -4.27 -6.98 10.27
C GLY A 221 -3.94 -8.48 10.34
N ARG A 222 -2.70 -8.90 10.05
CA ARG A 222 -2.29 -10.31 10.23
C ARG A 222 -2.32 -10.74 11.70
N ILE A 223 -1.97 -9.85 12.63
CA ILE A 223 -2.03 -10.14 14.07
C ILE A 223 -3.48 -10.22 14.52
N ILE A 224 -4.29 -9.22 14.20
CA ILE A 224 -5.68 -9.12 14.62
C ILE A 224 -6.48 -10.28 14.01
N TRP A 225 -6.56 -10.34 12.68
CA TRP A 225 -7.45 -11.29 12.02
C TRP A 225 -6.86 -12.71 11.95
N GLY A 226 -5.57 -12.83 11.71
CA GLY A 226 -4.90 -14.13 11.57
C GLY A 226 -4.59 -14.80 12.91
N GLU A 227 -3.93 -14.09 13.84
CA GLU A 227 -3.48 -14.69 15.11
C GLU A 227 -4.55 -14.61 16.21
N THR A 228 -5.24 -13.47 16.35
CA THR A 228 -6.24 -13.30 17.42
C THR A 228 -7.57 -13.97 17.05
N PHE A 229 -8.07 -13.74 15.84
CA PHE A 229 -9.35 -14.29 15.39
C PHE A 229 -9.24 -15.61 14.61
N SER A 230 -8.02 -16.15 14.40
CA SER A 230 -7.79 -17.42 13.70
C SER A 230 -8.46 -17.49 12.31
N MET A 231 -8.59 -16.36 11.61
CA MET A 231 -9.10 -16.32 10.25
C MET A 231 -8.09 -16.94 9.27
N PRO A 232 -8.53 -17.48 8.12
CA PRO A 232 -7.67 -18.14 7.14
C PRO A 232 -6.84 -17.14 6.32
N ILE A 233 -6.00 -16.36 7.00
CA ILE A 233 -5.06 -15.40 6.41
C ILE A 233 -3.67 -16.03 6.45
N ALA A 234 -2.85 -15.77 5.43
CA ALA A 234 -1.48 -16.29 5.39
C ALA A 234 -0.69 -15.86 6.64
N LYS A 235 0.04 -16.83 7.22
CA LYS A 235 0.82 -16.61 8.44
C LYS A 235 1.92 -15.58 8.21
N ARG A 236 2.37 -14.96 9.30
CA ARG A 236 3.50 -14.03 9.26
C ARG A 236 4.80 -14.79 9.02
N ASP A 237 5.26 -14.80 7.78
CA ASP A 237 6.58 -15.27 7.38
C ASP A 237 7.33 -14.19 6.58
N TYR A 238 8.55 -14.51 6.16
CA TYR A 238 9.41 -13.59 5.40
C TYR A 238 8.93 -13.39 3.96
N GLU A 239 8.31 -14.41 3.35
CA GLU A 239 7.79 -14.32 1.97
C GLU A 239 6.61 -13.33 1.91
N ASN A 240 5.68 -13.46 2.86
CA ASN A 240 4.57 -12.52 3.04
C ASN A 240 5.04 -11.13 3.46
N LEU A 241 6.12 -11.00 4.26
CA LEU A 241 6.69 -9.70 4.61
C LEU A 241 7.13 -8.92 3.36
N LEU A 242 7.85 -9.59 2.45
CA LEU A 242 8.29 -8.99 1.19
C LEU A 242 7.12 -8.70 0.25
N SER A 243 6.13 -9.59 0.21
CA SER A 243 4.90 -9.39 -0.55
C SER A 243 4.12 -8.17 -0.07
N ASP A 244 3.90 -8.05 1.25
CA ASP A 244 3.23 -6.91 1.87
C ASP A 244 3.95 -5.61 1.53
N ALA A 245 5.29 -5.59 1.59
CA ALA A 245 6.08 -4.43 1.20
C ALA A 245 5.93 -4.09 -0.29
N GLY A 246 5.95 -5.09 -1.17
CA GLY A 246 5.73 -4.90 -2.61
C GLY A 246 4.36 -4.32 -2.94
N LEU A 247 3.30 -4.87 -2.35
CA LEU A 247 1.93 -4.37 -2.47
C LEU A 247 1.82 -2.93 -1.95
N SER A 248 2.46 -2.63 -0.81
CA SER A 248 2.44 -1.30 -0.20
C SER A 248 3.07 -0.23 -1.07
N VAL A 249 4.08 -0.56 -1.88
CA VAL A 249 4.64 0.36 -2.88
C VAL A 249 3.61 0.70 -3.97
N ALA A 250 2.83 -0.28 -4.44
CA ALA A 250 1.77 -0.04 -5.41
C ALA A 250 0.62 0.81 -4.82
N ILE A 251 0.24 0.57 -3.56
CA ILE A 251 -0.72 1.41 -2.84
C ILE A 251 -0.19 2.83 -2.61
N GLY A 252 1.11 2.98 -2.36
CA GLY A 252 1.77 4.29 -2.38
C GLY A 252 1.51 5.02 -3.70
N GLY A 253 1.66 4.34 -4.85
CA GLY A 253 1.31 4.92 -6.15
C GLY A 253 -0.14 5.41 -6.24
N ALA A 254 -1.08 4.60 -5.74
CA ALA A 254 -2.50 4.96 -5.68
C ALA A 254 -2.72 6.25 -4.88
N THR A 255 -2.20 6.32 -3.67
CA THR A 255 -2.36 7.46 -2.75
C THR A 255 -1.64 8.72 -3.24
N GLY A 256 -0.51 8.57 -3.93
CA GLY A 256 0.22 9.68 -4.54
C GLY A 256 -0.53 10.34 -5.71
N ILE A 257 -1.13 9.55 -6.60
CA ILE A 257 -1.98 10.10 -7.67
C ILE A 257 -3.34 10.58 -7.13
N PHE A 258 -3.82 10.04 -6.01
CA PHE A 258 -5.05 10.54 -5.39
C PHE A 258 -4.97 12.03 -4.99
N VAL A 259 -3.77 12.55 -4.73
CA VAL A 259 -3.52 13.99 -4.54
C VAL A 259 -4.01 14.83 -5.72
N ALA A 260 -4.06 14.24 -6.92
CA ALA A 260 -4.50 14.94 -8.13
C ALA A 260 -6.01 15.26 -8.14
N CYS A 261 -6.77 14.70 -7.20
CA CYS A 261 -8.16 15.08 -6.99
C CYS A 261 -8.32 16.52 -6.49
N ASP A 262 -7.26 17.14 -5.95
CA ASP A 262 -7.23 18.57 -5.67
C ASP A 262 -6.77 19.35 -6.92
N PRO A 263 -7.70 20.01 -7.65
CA PRO A 263 -7.37 20.74 -8.86
C PRO A 263 -6.56 22.02 -8.58
N SER A 264 -6.50 22.48 -7.32
CA SER A 264 -5.80 23.71 -6.94
C SER A 264 -4.29 23.53 -6.80
N MET A 265 -3.78 22.29 -6.79
CA MET A 265 -2.35 22.03 -6.67
C MET A 265 -1.56 22.52 -7.89
N ALA A 266 -0.46 23.24 -7.62
CA ALA A 266 0.41 23.73 -8.67
C ALA A 266 1.04 22.54 -9.43
N MET A 267 1.10 22.63 -10.76
CA MET A 267 1.61 21.58 -11.64
C MET A 267 0.80 20.27 -11.62
N ASN A 268 -0.45 20.30 -11.16
CA ASN A 268 -1.33 19.14 -11.27
C ASN A 268 -1.77 18.93 -12.73
N ILE A 269 -1.02 18.10 -13.46
CA ILE A 269 -1.29 17.75 -14.86
C ILE A 269 -2.59 16.94 -15.05
N PHE A 270 -3.17 16.41 -13.98
CA PHE A 270 -4.40 15.62 -14.04
C PHE A 270 -5.64 16.39 -13.59
N ALA A 271 -5.51 17.68 -13.23
CA ALA A 271 -6.58 18.50 -12.70
C ALA A 271 -7.85 18.52 -13.59
N SER A 272 -7.68 18.52 -14.92
CA SER A 272 -8.80 18.53 -15.86
C SER A 272 -9.50 17.17 -16.02
N GLY A 273 -8.81 16.06 -15.77
CA GLY A 273 -9.35 14.71 -15.98
C GLY A 273 -9.93 14.08 -14.72
N ILE A 274 -9.16 14.08 -13.63
CA ILE A 274 -9.50 13.39 -12.38
C ILE A 274 -9.55 14.34 -11.17
N GLY A 275 -9.32 15.63 -11.37
CA GLY A 275 -9.56 16.67 -10.37
C GLY A 275 -11.05 16.75 -10.04
N VAL A 276 -11.37 16.74 -8.74
CA VAL A 276 -12.74 16.92 -8.24
C VAL A 276 -13.01 18.42 -8.20
N LEU A 277 -13.92 18.88 -9.06
CA LEU A 277 -14.27 20.29 -9.19
C LEU A 277 -15.47 20.60 -8.29
N ASP A 278 -15.58 21.85 -7.84
CA ASP A 278 -16.74 22.30 -7.04
C ASP A 278 -18.09 22.14 -7.78
N THR A 279 -18.06 22.06 -9.11
CA THR A 279 -19.24 21.83 -9.95
C THR A 279 -19.59 20.35 -10.14
N ASP A 280 -18.73 19.43 -9.72
CA ASP A 280 -19.01 18.00 -9.83
C ASP A 280 -20.11 17.62 -8.83
N SER A 281 -21.00 16.70 -9.23
CA SER A 281 -21.88 16.06 -8.26
C SER A 281 -21.07 15.15 -7.34
N ASN A 282 -21.58 14.90 -6.13
CA ASN A 282 -20.96 14.00 -5.15
C ASN A 282 -20.53 12.65 -5.76
N ILE A 283 -21.41 12.02 -6.55
CA ILE A 283 -21.12 10.75 -7.21
C ILE A 283 -20.00 10.89 -8.24
N VAL A 284 -19.98 11.98 -9.02
CA VAL A 284 -18.90 12.23 -9.98
C VAL A 284 -17.56 12.42 -9.26
N GLY A 285 -17.53 13.17 -8.16
CA GLY A 285 -16.35 13.33 -7.33
C GLY A 285 -15.84 12.00 -6.78
N MET A 286 -16.73 11.15 -6.26
CA MET A 286 -16.38 9.81 -5.79
C MET A 286 -15.82 8.92 -6.91
N CYS A 287 -16.41 8.96 -8.10
CA CYS A 287 -15.90 8.23 -9.26
C CYS A 287 -14.50 8.72 -9.69
N LYS A 288 -14.28 10.04 -9.73
CA LYS A 288 -12.97 10.63 -10.06
C LYS A 288 -11.89 10.20 -9.06
N ALA A 289 -12.21 10.19 -7.76
CA ALA A 289 -11.34 9.67 -6.71
C ALA A 289 -10.99 8.19 -6.94
N GLY A 290 -11.97 7.34 -7.23
CA GLY A 290 -11.73 5.93 -7.55
C GLY A 290 -10.90 5.71 -8.82
N ILE A 291 -11.06 6.56 -9.83
CA ILE A 291 -10.23 6.54 -11.05
C ILE A 291 -8.79 6.96 -10.73
N ALA A 292 -8.60 8.00 -9.92
CA ALA A 292 -7.28 8.49 -9.53
C ALA A 292 -6.46 7.42 -8.80
N THR A 293 -7.04 6.76 -7.80
CA THR A 293 -6.37 5.66 -7.08
C THR A 293 -6.06 4.48 -8.02
N SER A 294 -7.00 4.14 -8.91
CA SER A 294 -6.82 3.07 -9.90
C SER A 294 -5.67 3.35 -10.86
N LEU A 295 -5.56 4.58 -11.35
CA LEU A 295 -4.49 5.03 -12.23
C LEU A 295 -3.13 4.95 -11.51
N GLY A 296 -3.02 5.50 -10.31
CA GLY A 296 -1.77 5.49 -9.54
C GLY A 296 -1.28 4.09 -9.20
N TYR A 297 -2.19 3.22 -8.73
CA TYR A 297 -1.88 1.81 -8.52
C TYR A 297 -1.46 1.12 -9.82
N GLY A 298 -2.24 1.32 -10.89
CA GLY A 298 -1.98 0.73 -12.20
C GLY A 298 -0.60 1.11 -12.74
N MET A 299 -0.18 2.37 -12.63
CA MET A 299 1.14 2.83 -13.06
C MET A 299 2.27 2.11 -12.34
N VAL A 300 2.26 2.11 -11.00
CA VAL A 300 3.33 1.49 -10.21
C VAL A 300 3.30 -0.04 -10.35
N GLN A 301 2.11 -0.65 -10.34
CA GLN A 301 1.96 -2.09 -10.50
C GLN A 301 2.38 -2.56 -11.90
N SER A 302 2.10 -1.78 -12.95
CA SER A 302 2.54 -2.10 -14.31
C SER A 302 4.06 -2.21 -14.38
N TRP A 303 4.79 -1.31 -13.72
CA TRP A 303 6.24 -1.40 -13.60
C TRP A 303 6.68 -2.66 -12.84
N GLN A 304 6.06 -2.94 -11.69
CA GLN A 304 6.36 -4.15 -10.91
C GLN A 304 6.06 -5.44 -11.67
N ASN A 305 5.07 -5.45 -12.58
CA ASN A 305 4.68 -6.62 -13.35
C ASN A 305 5.79 -7.16 -14.26
N PHE A 306 6.80 -6.34 -14.60
CA PHE A 306 7.97 -6.76 -15.38
C PHE A 306 9.11 -7.37 -14.54
N PHE A 307 9.00 -7.38 -13.20
CA PHE A 307 10.05 -7.94 -12.36
C PHE A 307 10.23 -9.46 -12.58
N PRO A 308 11.41 -10.04 -12.30
CA PRO A 308 11.59 -11.49 -12.37
C PRO A 308 10.62 -12.26 -11.47
N LYS A 309 10.35 -13.53 -11.80
CA LYS A 309 9.54 -14.41 -10.95
C LYS A 309 10.10 -14.50 -9.52
N GLY A 310 9.23 -14.46 -8.52
CA GLY A 310 9.55 -14.44 -7.10
C GLY A 310 9.97 -13.06 -6.56
N ARG A 311 9.87 -11.99 -7.38
CA ARG A 311 10.16 -10.61 -6.97
C ARG A 311 8.93 -9.71 -6.95
N ASN A 312 7.84 -10.11 -7.59
CA ASN A 312 6.57 -9.41 -7.53
C ASN A 312 5.69 -10.07 -6.46
N TRP A 313 5.01 -9.26 -5.66
CA TRP A 313 4.12 -9.72 -4.60
C TRP A 313 2.96 -10.58 -5.14
N MET A 314 2.54 -10.35 -6.40
CA MET A 314 1.51 -11.14 -7.09
C MET A 314 1.92 -12.59 -7.33
N ASP A 315 3.21 -12.91 -7.36
CA ASP A 315 3.68 -14.28 -7.65
C ASP A 315 3.27 -15.28 -6.57
N LEU A 316 2.93 -14.81 -5.37
CA LEU A 316 2.36 -15.63 -4.31
C LEU A 316 0.96 -16.15 -4.64
N TYR A 317 0.20 -15.39 -5.42
CA TYR A 317 -1.20 -15.65 -5.73
C TYR A 317 -1.41 -16.31 -7.10
N LEU A 318 -0.33 -16.43 -7.89
CA LEU A 318 -0.31 -17.07 -9.20
C LEU A 318 0.29 -18.49 -9.19
N LYS A 319 0.56 -19.04 -8.01
CA LYS A 319 1.02 -20.43 -7.82
C LYS A 319 -0.12 -21.41 -8.05
#